data_AF-A0AAV2YV85-F1
#
_entry.id   AF-A0AAV2YV85-F1
#
_cell.length_a   1.000
_cell.length_b   1.000
_cell.length_c   1.000
_cell.angle_alpha   90.00
_cell.angle_beta   90.00
_cell.angle_gamma   90.00
#
_symmetry.space_group_name_H-M   'P 1'
#
loop_
_entity.id
_entity.type
_entity.pdbx_description
1 polymer ?
#
loop_
_entity_poly.entity_id
_entity_poly.type
_entity_poly.pdbx_seq_one_letter_code
_entity_poly.pdbx_strand_id
1 'polypeptide(L)'
;SHYPPREAQRRRAEVPVPHLPQSGAVIVVSFDGSASPKRGDGSCAALVWDPCTWKIHVAAGKFLHGVSVNEAEYHGVALALTLAAQVGADHLLVFGDSNQAI
;
A
#
# COMPACT_ATOMS: atom_id res chain seq x y z
N SER A 1 21.29 -19.08 -30.60
CA SER A 1 20.05 -18.29 -30.79
C SER A 1 20.07 -17.16 -29.79
N HIS A 2 20.23 -15.91 -30.23
CA HIS A 2 20.40 -14.74 -29.38
C HIS A 2 19.17 -13.85 -29.58
N TYR A 3 18.31 -13.75 -28.58
CA TYR A 3 17.16 -12.84 -28.59
C TYR A 3 17.57 -11.60 -27.78
N PRO A 4 17.45 -10.37 -28.30
CA PRO A 4 17.73 -9.20 -27.50
C PRO A 4 16.67 -9.06 -26.39
N PRO A 5 17.03 -8.56 -25.20
CA PRO A 5 16.06 -8.30 -24.15
C PRO A 5 15.06 -7.25 -24.64
N ARG A 6 13.76 -7.50 -24.46
CA ARG A 6 12.73 -6.48 -24.67
C ARG A 6 12.93 -5.41 -23.60
N GLU A 7 13.44 -4.25 -24.00
CA GLU A 7 13.33 -3.04 -23.19
C GLU A 7 11.84 -2.75 -22.99
N ALA A 8 11.33 -3.09 -21.81
CA ALA A 8 10.02 -2.63 -21.39
C ALA A 8 10.11 -1.11 -21.31
N GLN A 9 9.51 -0.43 -22.30
CA GLN A 9 9.38 1.01 -22.30
C GLN A 9 8.60 1.39 -21.04
N ARG A 10 9.34 1.82 -20.00
CA ARG A 10 8.77 2.37 -18.76
C ARG A 10 8.02 3.64 -19.14
N ARG A 11 6.76 3.51 -19.55
CA ARG A 11 5.84 4.62 -19.55
C ARG A 11 5.70 5.05 -18.09
N ARG A 12 6.31 6.17 -17.71
CA ARG A 12 5.91 6.86 -16.49
C ARG A 12 4.43 7.17 -16.67
N ALA A 13 3.57 6.44 -15.96
CA ALA A 13 2.21 6.91 -15.78
C ALA A 13 2.33 8.23 -15.03
N GLU A 14 1.82 9.31 -15.60
CA GLU A 14 1.46 10.47 -14.80
C GLU A 14 0.36 9.99 -13.85
N VAL A 15 0.72 9.78 -12.60
CA VAL A 15 -0.26 9.57 -11.54
C VAL A 15 -1.00 10.90 -11.42
N PRO A 16 -2.31 10.95 -11.70
CA PRO A 16 -3.08 12.16 -11.48
C PRO A 16 -2.87 12.60 -10.05
N VAL A 17 -2.40 13.83 -9.84
CA VAL A 17 -2.34 14.40 -8.49
C VAL A 17 -3.80 14.51 -8.04
N PRO A 18 -4.23 13.78 -6.99
CA PRO A 18 -5.59 13.88 -6.53
C PRO A 18 -5.86 15.32 -6.09
N HIS A 19 -7.01 15.88 -6.47
CA HIS A 19 -7.43 17.18 -5.97
C HIS A 19 -7.71 17.03 -4.46
N LEU A 20 -6.73 17.39 -3.63
CA LEU A 20 -6.84 17.31 -2.18
C LEU A 20 -7.80 18.41 -1.68
N PRO A 21 -8.69 18.11 -0.71
CA PRO A 21 -9.47 19.13 -0.03
C PRO A 21 -8.57 20.21 0.55
N GLN A 22 -8.85 21.48 0.25
CA GLN A 22 -8.04 22.63 0.70
C GLN A 22 -8.06 22.86 2.23
N SER A 23 -8.85 22.10 2.99
CA SER A 23 -9.18 22.39 4.40
C SER A 23 -9.02 21.20 5.37
N GLY A 24 -8.26 20.16 5.02
CA GLY A 24 -7.98 19.04 5.92
C GLY A 24 -6.55 18.54 5.81
N ALA A 25 -6.01 17.99 6.90
CA ALA A 25 -4.72 17.29 6.87
C ALA A 25 -4.91 15.96 6.11
N VAL A 26 -4.70 15.98 4.80
CA VAL A 26 -4.73 14.74 4.02
C VAL A 26 -3.52 13.90 4.40
N ILE A 27 -3.79 12.68 4.85
CA ILE A 27 -2.76 11.71 5.21
C ILE A 27 -2.72 10.60 4.16
N VAL A 28 -1.51 10.18 3.81
CA VAL A 28 -1.32 9.04 2.92
C VAL A 28 -1.19 7.77 3.75
N VAL A 29 -1.88 6.72 3.31
CA VAL A 29 -1.64 5.36 3.79
C VAL A 29 -1.09 4.51 2.65
N SER A 30 -0.07 3.74 2.96
CA SER A 30 0.52 2.77 2.04
C SER A 30 0.49 1.39 2.66
N PHE A 31 0.15 0.36 1.89
CA PHE A 31 0.11 -1.02 2.35
C PHE A 31 0.73 -1.97 1.31
N ASP A 32 1.12 -3.15 1.79
CA ASP A 32 1.57 -4.27 0.98
C ASP A 32 1.26 -5.58 1.72
N GLY A 33 1.03 -6.65 0.97
CA GLY A 33 0.74 -7.99 1.43
C GLY A 33 1.53 -9.04 0.66
N SER A 34 2.26 -9.89 1.39
CA SER A 34 3.02 -10.99 0.82
C SER A 34 2.54 -12.33 1.36
N ALA A 35 2.56 -13.36 0.52
CA ALA A 35 2.32 -14.74 0.93
C ALA A 35 3.21 -15.71 0.17
N SER A 36 3.60 -16.79 0.83
CA SER A 36 4.33 -17.91 0.23
C SER A 36 3.38 -19.09 -0.02
N PRO A 37 3.01 -19.37 -1.29
CA PRO A 37 2.13 -20.50 -1.61
C PRO A 37 2.68 -21.86 -1.17
N LYS A 38 4.01 -21.96 -1.00
CA LYS A 38 4.70 -23.21 -0.63
C LYS A 38 4.72 -23.48 0.87
N ARG A 39 4.68 -22.42 1.69
CA ARG A 39 4.82 -22.52 3.15
C ARG A 39 3.50 -22.27 3.86
N GLY A 40 2.53 -21.63 3.20
CA GLY A 40 1.30 -21.17 3.82
C GLY A 40 1.52 -19.95 4.74
N ASP A 41 2.73 -19.41 4.81
CA ASP A 41 3.03 -18.22 5.60
C ASP A 41 2.79 -16.97 4.76
N GLY A 42 2.27 -15.92 5.38
CA GLY A 42 2.15 -14.60 4.79
C GLY A 42 2.43 -13.49 5.78
N SER A 43 2.41 -12.27 5.29
CA SER A 43 2.59 -11.06 6.08
C SER A 43 1.96 -9.88 5.38
N CYS A 44 1.54 -8.89 6.15
CA CYS A 44 1.15 -7.61 5.59
C CYS A 44 1.81 -6.49 6.39
N ALA A 45 1.97 -5.34 5.75
CA ALA A 45 2.45 -4.12 6.40
C ALA A 45 1.64 -2.92 5.91
N ALA A 46 1.58 -1.90 6.76
CA ALA A 46 1.07 -0.60 6.38
C ALA A 46 1.78 0.52 7.12
N LEU A 47 1.82 1.70 6.49
CA LEU A 47 2.35 2.90 7.10
C LEU A 47 1.51 4.12 6.73
N VAL A 48 1.50 5.08 7.63
CA VAL A 48 0.74 6.33 7.56
C VAL A 48 1.73 7.49 7.56
N TRP A 49 1.65 8.37 6.57
CA TRP A 49 2.66 9.40 6.36
C TRP A 49 2.09 10.69 5.75
N ASP A 50 2.78 11.80 6.00
CA ASP A 50 2.41 13.12 5.50
C ASP A 50 2.99 13.32 4.07
N PRO A 51 2.14 13.64 3.06
CA PRO A 51 2.58 13.74 1.67
C PRO A 51 3.52 14.91 1.39
N CYS A 52 3.49 15.97 2.21
CA CYS A 52 4.29 17.17 2.00
C CYS A 52 5.67 17.05 2.65
N THR A 53 5.72 16.48 3.85
CA THR A 53 6.92 16.40 4.69
C THR A 53 7.61 15.05 4.63
N TRP A 54 6.97 14.03 4.04
CA TRP A 54 7.43 12.64 4.00
C TRP A 54 7.61 12.00 5.38
N LYS A 55 7.04 12.62 6.42
CA LYS A 55 7.14 12.13 7.79
C LYS A 55 6.23 10.93 7.97
N ILE A 56 6.79 9.82 8.48
CA ILE A 56 6.02 8.66 8.92
C ILE A 56 5.41 8.96 10.29
N HIS A 57 4.09 8.85 10.41
CA HIS A 57 3.36 8.99 11.68
C HIS A 57 3.33 7.67 12.45
N VAL A 58 2.96 6.58 11.76
CA VAL A 58 2.89 5.25 12.33
C VAL A 58 3.10 4.21 11.23
N ALA A 59 3.72 3.08 11.58
CA ALA A 59 3.86 1.91 10.73
C ALA A 59 3.65 0.65 11.55
N ALA A 60 3.06 -0.38 10.95
CA ALA A 60 2.86 -1.67 11.58
C ALA A 60 2.95 -2.80 10.55
N GLY A 61 3.26 -4.00 11.03
CA GLY A 61 3.25 -5.23 10.24
C GLY A 61 2.66 -6.40 11.03
N LYS A 62 2.19 -7.42 10.32
CA LYS A 62 1.59 -8.63 10.90
C LYS A 62 2.06 -9.86 10.13
N PHE A 63 2.30 -10.95 10.86
CA PHE A 63 2.44 -12.28 10.28
C PHE A 63 1.07 -12.94 10.16
N LEU A 64 0.87 -13.68 9.08
CA LEU A 64 -0.38 -14.33 8.71
C LEU A 64 -0.09 -15.80 8.39
N HIS A 65 -1.03 -16.68 8.71
CA HIS A 65 -0.89 -18.12 8.46
C HIS A 65 -2.06 -18.60 7.60
N GLY A 66 -1.77 -19.49 6.65
CA GLY A 66 -2.74 -20.08 5.73
C GLY A 66 -3.33 -19.09 4.72
N VAL A 67 -2.67 -17.96 4.45
CA VAL A 67 -3.22 -16.92 3.57
C VAL A 67 -2.63 -16.98 2.16
N SER A 68 -3.46 -16.64 1.18
CA SER A 68 -3.06 -16.32 -0.19
C SER A 68 -2.50 -14.90 -0.30
N VAL A 69 -1.89 -14.57 -1.45
CA VAL A 69 -1.36 -13.20 -1.71
C VAL A 69 -2.48 -12.18 -1.62
N ASN A 70 -3.64 -12.46 -2.24
CA ASN A 70 -4.78 -11.53 -2.18
C ASN A 70 -5.25 -11.29 -0.75
N GLU A 71 -5.33 -12.33 0.08
CA GLU A 71 -5.70 -12.19 1.49
C GLU A 71 -4.67 -11.37 2.27
N ALA A 72 -3.37 -11.57 2.03
CA ALA A 72 -2.32 -10.77 2.63
C ALA A 72 -2.45 -9.28 2.27
N GLU A 73 -2.77 -8.96 1.01
CA GLU A 73 -3.01 -7.60 0.54
C GLU A 73 -4.21 -6.95 1.22
N TYR A 74 -5.34 -7.68 1.31
CA TYR A 74 -6.51 -7.20 2.06
C TYR A 74 -6.23 -6.98 3.55
N HIS A 75 -5.40 -7.83 4.16
CA HIS A 75 -4.92 -7.61 5.52
C HIS A 75 -4.05 -6.33 5.62
N GLY A 76 -3.28 -6.01 4.58
CA GLY A 76 -2.56 -4.74 4.44
C GLY A 76 -3.49 -3.54 4.43
N VAL A 77 -4.55 -3.57 3.60
CA VAL A 77 -5.59 -2.52 3.57
C VAL A 77 -6.23 -2.34 4.94
N ALA A 78 -6.66 -3.43 5.57
CA ALA A 78 -7.31 -3.39 6.87
C ALA A 78 -6.37 -2.80 7.96
N LEU A 79 -5.08 -3.12 7.89
CA LEU A 79 -4.07 -2.53 8.76
C LEU A 79 -3.91 -1.03 8.50
N ALA A 80 -3.82 -0.61 7.23
CA ALA A 80 -3.73 0.80 6.84
C ALA A 80 -4.90 1.63 7.38
N LEU A 81 -6.14 1.14 7.22
CA LEU A 81 -7.34 1.81 7.74
C LEU A 81 -7.35 1.88 9.27
N THR A 82 -6.89 0.82 9.95
CA THR A 82 -6.76 0.81 11.41
C THR A 82 -5.78 1.89 11.88
N LEU A 83 -4.62 2.00 11.22
CA LEU A 83 -3.62 3.01 11.56
C LEU A 83 -4.10 4.43 11.24
N ALA A 84 -4.81 4.63 10.13
CA ALA A 84 -5.45 5.89 9.79
C ALA A 84 -6.45 6.36 10.86
N ALA A 85 -7.28 5.44 11.35
CA ALA A 85 -8.22 5.75 12.43
C ALA A 85 -7.51 6.12 13.74
N GLN A 86 -6.39 5.46 14.06
CA GLN A 86 -5.60 5.77 15.26
C GLN A 86 -5.00 7.18 15.24
N VAL A 87 -4.61 7.68 14.07
CA VAL A 87 -4.08 9.05 13.93
C VAL A 87 -5.18 10.10 13.74
N GLY A 88 -6.45 9.70 13.70
CA GLY A 88 -7.60 10.61 13.54
C GLY A 88 -7.67 11.26 12.16
N ALA A 89 -7.32 10.54 11.10
CA ALA A 89 -7.34 11.09 9.74
C ALA A 89 -8.77 11.17 9.16
N ASP A 90 -9.17 12.36 8.70
CA ASP A 90 -10.49 12.61 8.10
C ASP A 90 -10.54 12.31 6.59
N HIS A 91 -9.40 12.45 5.90
CA HIS A 91 -9.26 12.21 4.47
C HIS A 91 -7.99 11.42 4.18
N LEU A 92 -8.13 10.34 3.41
CA LEU A 92 -7.05 9.40 3.12
C LEU A 92 -6.75 9.34 1.62
N LEU A 93 -5.47 9.30 1.29
CA LEU A 93 -5.00 8.75 0.02
C LEU A 93 -4.46 7.35 0.26
N VAL A 94 -5.02 6.36 -0.42
CA VAL A 94 -4.63 4.95 -0.28
C VAL A 94 -3.71 4.57 -1.44
N PHE A 95 -2.55 3.99 -1.11
CA PHE A 95 -1.60 3.45 -2.07
C PHE A 95 -1.29 1.99 -1.74
N GLY A 96 -1.25 1.16 -2.78
CA GLY A 96 -0.73 -0.20 -2.77
C GLY A 96 -0.43 -0.60 -4.21
N ASP A 97 0.20 -1.74 -4.42
CA ASP A 97 0.52 -2.28 -5.73
C ASP A 97 -0.51 -3.33 -6.21
N SER A 98 -1.42 -3.75 -5.34
CA SER A 98 -2.50 -4.69 -5.65
C SER A 98 -3.76 -4.02 -6.21
N ASN A 99 -4.00 -4.19 -7.52
CA ASN A 99 -5.24 -3.79 -8.20
C ASN A 99 -6.50 -4.51 -7.71
N GLN A 100 -6.37 -5.57 -6.90
CA GLN A 100 -7.53 -6.25 -6.31
C GLN A 100 -7.92 -5.65 -4.96
N ALA A 101 -6.97 -5.02 -4.26
CA ALA A 101 -7.16 -4.51 -2.92
C ALA A 101 -7.51 -3.02 -2.88
N ILE A 102 -7.39 -2.31 -4.01
CA ILE A 102 -7.63 -0.86 -4.19
C ILE A 102 -8.79 -0.67 -5.17
#